data_AF-A0A929L938-F1
#
_entry.id   AF-A0A929L938-F1
#
_cell.length_a   1.000
_cell.length_b   1.000
_cell.length_c   1.000
_cell.angle_alpha   90.00
_cell.angle_beta   90.00
_cell.angle_gamma   90.00
#
_symmetry.space_group_name_H-M   'P 1'
#
loop_
_entity.id
_entity.type
_entity.pdbx_description
1 polymer ?
#
loop_
_entity_poly.entity_id
_entity_poly.type
_entity_poly.pdbx_seq_one_letter_code
_entity_poly.pdbx_strand_id
1 'polypeptide(L)'
;MRKKQFMRKLVRADQSASTSALFLPTLLLGIVIFVALVFIMLLVTGLLPYWQVAIRYYVIWIMPLVVAVSFVLDLFLEKRRYSYMMWGTAIVILIAVQVKFLIDPPNQFAQLRYYKARVEEIERQNQEPLLADMKRLTDSKIPLYIETRNNPMPMDEVSQQYLVDLINGMPDFLTENVAGLYFVDEDEFRVNAGEKKDIDSFAGYVRLEQHAMYVNMHDPEEFDKYLYVTHDGRQLDWSDPEGYKETIVHELFHLLDIQYEGKDVFIAQSDEWQNLFNQYGTALSQYGATSPTEFFAEAGTYYYLYPELLRQKAEPVYQWFVNNLPGLQPEGGLAFLSVLDLRDRSACQTTVNRIAA
;
A
#
# COMPACT_ATOMS: atom_id res chain seq x y z
N MET A 1 -74.59 6.66 32.35
CA MET A 1 -73.52 6.84 31.33
C MET A 1 -72.11 7.08 31.90
N ARG A 2 -71.90 7.77 33.02
CA ARG A 2 -70.55 8.15 33.52
C ARG A 2 -69.61 6.98 33.91
N LYS A 3 -70.13 5.87 34.46
CA LYS A 3 -69.31 4.72 34.92
C LYS A 3 -68.61 3.96 33.79
N LYS A 4 -69.28 3.83 32.63
CA LYS A 4 -68.73 3.15 31.43
C LYS A 4 -67.60 3.96 30.77
N GLN A 5 -67.67 5.29 30.86
CA GLN A 5 -66.65 6.21 30.32
C GLN A 5 -65.39 6.24 31.19
N PHE A 6 -65.54 6.13 32.52
CA PHE A 6 -64.43 6.06 33.47
C PHE A 6 -63.66 4.73 33.35
N MET A 7 -64.36 3.59 33.30
CA MET A 7 -63.71 2.27 33.10
C MET A 7 -62.96 2.18 31.77
N ARG A 8 -63.49 2.79 30.69
CA ARG A 8 -62.77 2.87 29.40
C ARG A 8 -61.52 3.75 29.44
N LYS A 9 -61.47 4.78 30.28
CA LYS A 9 -60.26 5.60 30.49
C LYS A 9 -59.22 4.84 31.30
N LEU A 10 -59.61 4.12 32.34
CA LEU A 10 -58.71 3.30 33.16
C LEU A 10 -58.10 2.14 32.36
N VAL A 11 -58.89 1.38 31.60
CA VAL A 11 -58.38 0.28 30.76
C VAL A 11 -57.43 0.80 29.65
N ARG A 12 -57.67 2.01 29.12
CA ARG A 12 -56.75 2.63 28.14
C ARG A 12 -55.45 3.13 28.79
N ALA A 13 -55.51 3.65 30.00
CA ALA A 13 -54.32 4.11 30.73
C ALA A 13 -53.42 2.93 31.15
N ASP A 14 -54.02 1.82 31.58
CA ASP A 14 -53.33 0.60 31.98
C ASP A 14 -52.65 -0.10 30.78
N GLN A 15 -53.33 -0.14 29.62
CA GLN A 15 -52.74 -0.67 28.37
C GLN A 15 -51.62 0.21 27.79
N SER A 16 -51.65 1.54 28.03
CA SER A 16 -50.55 2.42 27.60
C SER A 16 -49.32 2.35 28.51
N ALA A 17 -49.51 2.03 29.79
CA ALA A 17 -48.41 1.94 30.76
C ALA A 17 -47.61 0.63 30.61
N SER A 18 -48.29 -0.50 30.33
CA SER A 18 -47.63 -1.80 30.18
C SER A 18 -46.79 -1.93 28.90
N THR A 19 -47.20 -1.25 27.82
CA THR A 19 -46.47 -1.23 26.54
C THR A 19 -45.19 -0.39 26.60
N SER A 20 -45.19 0.72 27.36
CA SER A 20 -43.97 1.50 27.61
C SER A 20 -42.98 0.82 28.57
N ALA A 21 -43.47 0.02 29.53
CA ALA A 21 -42.63 -0.62 30.54
C ALA A 21 -41.75 -1.76 29.98
N LEU A 22 -42.21 -2.45 28.94
CA LEU A 22 -41.47 -3.53 28.28
C LEU A 22 -40.55 -3.04 27.15
N PHE A 23 -40.77 -1.83 26.64
CA PHE A 23 -39.99 -1.30 25.52
C PHE A 23 -38.52 -1.07 25.90
N LEU A 24 -38.27 -0.40 27.04
CA LEU A 24 -36.92 -0.01 27.44
C LEU A 24 -36.00 -1.22 27.76
N PRO A 25 -36.45 -2.25 28.51
CA PRO A 25 -35.62 -3.44 28.76
C PRO A 25 -35.33 -4.23 27.48
N THR A 26 -36.29 -4.32 26.57
CA THR A 26 -36.13 -5.05 25.30
C THR A 26 -35.15 -4.32 24.37
N LEU A 27 -35.22 -2.99 24.33
CA LEU A 27 -34.27 -2.16 23.59
C LEU A 27 -32.84 -2.30 24.13
N LEU A 28 -32.68 -2.26 25.45
CA LEU A 28 -31.37 -2.42 26.11
C LEU A 28 -30.77 -3.80 25.85
N LEU A 29 -31.57 -4.87 25.93
CA LEU A 29 -31.13 -6.23 25.62
C LEU A 29 -30.69 -6.34 24.15
N GLY A 30 -31.43 -5.73 23.22
CA GLY A 30 -31.05 -5.66 21.81
C GLY A 30 -29.71 -4.95 21.58
N ILE A 31 -29.46 -3.84 22.28
CA ILE A 31 -28.18 -3.10 22.21
C ILE A 31 -27.03 -3.96 22.74
N VAL A 32 -27.21 -4.66 23.86
CA VAL A 32 -26.14 -5.52 24.43
C VAL A 32 -25.78 -6.67 23.50
N ILE A 33 -26.79 -7.35 22.94
CA ILE A 33 -26.57 -8.43 21.97
C ILE A 33 -25.87 -7.89 20.71
N PHE A 34 -26.26 -6.70 20.23
CA PHE A 34 -25.63 -6.03 19.11
C PHE A 34 -24.14 -5.78 19.35
N VAL A 35 -23.78 -5.16 20.49
CA VAL A 35 -22.39 -4.86 20.83
C VAL A 35 -21.56 -6.14 20.91
N ALA A 36 -22.09 -7.21 21.51
CA ALA A 36 -21.41 -8.49 21.63
C ALA A 36 -21.15 -9.16 20.25
N LEU A 37 -22.14 -9.15 19.35
CA LEU A 37 -22.00 -9.71 18.01
C LEU A 37 -20.99 -8.95 17.15
N VAL A 38 -21.01 -7.61 17.21
CA VAL A 38 -20.02 -6.77 16.51
C VAL A 38 -18.61 -7.05 17.02
N PHE A 39 -18.44 -7.19 18.34
CA PHE A 39 -17.15 -7.49 18.95
C PHE A 39 -16.61 -8.88 18.55
N ILE A 40 -17.45 -9.93 18.62
CA ILE A 40 -17.08 -11.29 18.20
C ILE A 40 -16.69 -11.32 16.72
N MET A 41 -17.45 -10.63 15.86
CA MET A 41 -17.16 -10.59 14.43
C MET A 41 -15.86 -9.85 14.12
N LEU A 42 -15.61 -8.72 14.78
CA LEU A 42 -14.35 -7.98 14.66
C LEU A 42 -13.15 -8.84 15.06
N LEU A 43 -13.33 -9.67 16.09
CA LEU A 43 -12.32 -10.58 16.58
C LEU A 43 -12.07 -11.74 15.60
N VAL A 44 -13.13 -12.35 15.04
CA VAL A 44 -13.03 -13.43 14.04
C VAL A 44 -12.42 -12.95 12.71
N THR A 45 -12.68 -11.71 12.31
CA THR A 45 -12.19 -11.14 11.04
C THR A 45 -10.80 -10.50 11.13
N GLY A 46 -10.19 -10.46 12.32
CA GLY A 46 -8.90 -9.78 12.54
C GLY A 46 -8.97 -8.25 12.44
N LEU A 47 -10.18 -7.67 12.38
CA LEU A 47 -10.40 -6.23 12.17
C LEU A 47 -10.51 -5.44 13.48
N LEU A 48 -10.23 -6.07 14.63
CA LEU A 48 -10.30 -5.45 15.95
C LEU A 48 -9.48 -4.14 16.08
N PRO A 49 -8.29 -3.98 15.47
CA PRO A 49 -7.55 -2.72 15.50
C PRO A 49 -8.30 -1.56 14.81
N TYR A 50 -9.23 -1.88 13.90
CA TYR A 50 -9.98 -0.93 13.07
C TYR A 50 -11.43 -0.75 13.53
N TRP A 51 -11.72 -1.05 14.80
CA TRP A 51 -13.06 -1.11 15.37
C TRP A 51 -13.90 0.17 15.18
N GLN A 52 -13.28 1.35 15.10
CA GLN A 52 -14.00 2.61 14.87
C GLN A 52 -14.61 2.71 13.47
N VAL A 53 -13.91 2.19 12.45
CA VAL A 53 -14.41 2.08 11.07
C VAL A 53 -15.48 1.00 10.99
N ALA A 54 -15.25 -0.12 11.68
CA ALA A 54 -16.19 -1.23 11.75
C ALA A 54 -17.50 -0.90 12.50
N ILE A 55 -17.48 -0.11 13.58
CA ILE A 55 -18.72 0.28 14.27
C ILE A 55 -19.60 1.16 13.36
N ARG A 56 -19.01 2.10 12.63
CA ARG A 56 -19.74 2.91 11.63
C ARG A 56 -20.38 2.03 10.55
N TYR A 57 -19.72 0.94 10.18
CA TYR A 57 -20.18 -0.07 9.23
C TYR A 57 -21.33 -0.93 9.76
N TYR A 58 -21.20 -1.50 10.97
CA TYR A 58 -22.20 -2.43 11.49
C TYR A 58 -23.48 -1.74 11.94
N VAL A 59 -23.45 -0.45 12.28
CA VAL A 59 -24.66 0.34 12.46
C VAL A 59 -25.51 0.35 11.17
N ILE A 60 -24.89 0.35 9.99
CA ILE A 60 -25.59 0.30 8.68
C ILE A 60 -26.14 -1.11 8.39
N TRP A 61 -25.47 -2.17 8.85
CA TRP A 61 -25.93 -3.56 8.64
C TRP A 61 -26.97 -4.04 9.65
N ILE A 62 -26.94 -3.52 10.87
CA ILE A 62 -27.81 -4.00 11.96
C ILE A 62 -29.02 -3.09 12.18
N MET A 63 -28.99 -1.82 11.77
CA MET A 63 -30.21 -1.00 11.66
C MET A 63 -31.34 -1.69 10.87
N PRO A 64 -31.12 -2.30 9.68
CA PRO A 64 -32.14 -3.09 9.00
C PRO A 64 -32.66 -4.28 9.80
N LEU A 65 -31.80 -4.96 10.55
CA LEU A 65 -32.21 -6.07 11.43
C LEU A 65 -33.07 -5.56 12.59
N VAL A 66 -32.68 -4.44 13.22
CA VAL A 66 -33.44 -3.79 14.30
C VAL A 66 -34.78 -3.27 13.78
N VAL A 67 -34.81 -2.70 12.57
CA VAL A 67 -36.00 -2.24 11.85
C VAL A 67 -36.91 -3.44 11.50
N ALA A 68 -36.35 -4.55 11.02
CA ALA A 68 -37.09 -5.76 10.69
C ALA A 68 -37.67 -6.43 11.94
N VAL A 69 -36.90 -6.55 13.02
CA VAL A 69 -37.37 -7.07 14.31
C VAL A 69 -38.46 -6.16 14.88
N SER A 70 -38.28 -4.83 14.79
CA SER A 70 -39.30 -3.86 15.22
C SER A 70 -40.58 -3.98 14.38
N PHE A 71 -40.46 -4.20 13.07
CA PHE A 71 -41.60 -4.44 12.17
C PHE A 71 -42.35 -5.74 12.49
N VAL A 72 -41.63 -6.83 12.76
CA VAL A 72 -42.23 -8.11 13.19
C VAL A 72 -42.95 -7.93 14.52
N LEU A 73 -42.34 -7.24 15.49
CA LEU A 73 -42.98 -6.92 16.76
C LEU A 73 -44.24 -6.05 16.58
N ASP A 74 -44.22 -5.07 15.67
CA ASP A 74 -45.38 -4.22 15.36
C ASP A 74 -46.51 -5.00 14.66
N LEU A 75 -46.17 -5.97 13.80
CA LEU A 75 -47.12 -6.91 13.20
C LEU A 75 -47.85 -7.75 14.26
N PHE A 76 -47.15 -8.20 15.29
CA PHE A 76 -47.73 -8.95 16.41
C PHE A 76 -48.60 -8.08 17.33
N LEU A 77 -48.46 -6.74 17.29
CA LEU A 77 -49.19 -5.80 18.16
C LEU A 77 -50.45 -5.18 17.50
N GLU A 78 -50.80 -5.63 16.29
CA GLU A 78 -52.12 -5.48 15.65
C GLU A 78 -52.65 -4.03 15.51
N LYS A 79 -51.78 -3.01 15.45
CA LYS A 79 -52.22 -1.61 15.37
C LYS A 79 -51.49 -0.78 14.31
N ARG A 80 -52.26 -0.53 13.23
CA ARG A 80 -52.22 0.59 12.26
C ARG A 80 -51.59 0.27 10.90
N ARG A 81 -52.42 0.30 9.85
CA ARG A 81 -52.04 0.22 8.43
C ARG A 81 -50.92 1.20 8.00
N TYR A 82 -50.84 2.37 8.63
CA TYR A 82 -49.82 3.38 8.30
C TYR A 82 -48.41 3.04 8.79
N SER A 83 -48.27 2.24 9.86
CA SER A 83 -46.93 1.81 10.30
C SER A 83 -46.33 0.83 9.29
N TYR A 84 -47.14 -0.06 8.72
CA TYR A 84 -46.67 -1.03 7.72
C TYR A 84 -46.10 -0.40 6.45
N MET A 85 -46.70 0.69 5.95
CA MET A 85 -46.14 1.43 4.80
C MET A 85 -44.80 2.09 5.15
N MET A 86 -44.69 2.74 6.32
CA MET A 86 -43.43 3.37 6.73
C MET A 86 -42.30 2.35 6.92
N TRP A 87 -42.60 1.20 7.54
CA TRP A 87 -41.63 0.12 7.71
C TRP A 87 -41.22 -0.52 6.38
N GLY A 88 -42.17 -0.75 5.47
CA GLY A 88 -41.87 -1.24 4.12
C GLY A 88 -40.95 -0.29 3.37
N THR A 89 -41.20 1.01 3.42
CA THR A 89 -40.32 2.03 2.83
C THR A 89 -38.94 2.05 3.50
N ALA A 90 -38.86 1.95 4.83
CA ALA A 90 -37.59 1.91 5.56
C ALA A 90 -36.74 0.68 5.17
N ILE A 91 -37.36 -0.50 5.05
CA ILE A 91 -36.68 -1.73 4.60
C ILE A 91 -36.15 -1.58 3.18
N VAL A 92 -36.95 -1.04 2.26
CA VAL A 92 -36.52 -0.81 0.86
C VAL A 92 -35.35 0.17 0.79
N ILE A 93 -35.39 1.27 1.55
CA ILE A 93 -34.28 2.23 1.63
C ILE A 93 -33.03 1.57 2.19
N LEU A 94 -33.16 0.75 3.24
CA LEU A 94 -32.03 0.06 3.86
C LEU A 94 -31.40 -0.98 2.94
N ILE A 95 -32.22 -1.75 2.21
CA ILE A 95 -31.73 -2.67 1.16
C ILE A 95 -31.04 -1.89 0.04
N ALA A 96 -31.63 -0.78 -0.42
CA ALA A 96 -31.03 0.05 -1.47
C ALA A 96 -29.68 0.65 -1.05
N VAL A 97 -29.55 1.09 0.21
CA VAL A 97 -28.29 1.55 0.80
C VAL A 97 -27.27 0.39 0.83
N GLN A 98 -27.66 -0.80 1.28
CA GLN A 98 -26.74 -1.95 1.30
C GLN A 98 -26.28 -2.38 -0.10
N VAL A 99 -27.20 -2.42 -1.06
CA VAL A 99 -26.87 -2.73 -2.47
C VAL A 99 -25.89 -1.68 -3.01
N LYS A 100 -26.12 -0.39 -2.76
CA LYS A 100 -25.18 0.67 -3.15
C LYS A 100 -23.82 0.51 -2.48
N PHE A 101 -23.76 0.13 -1.21
CA PHE A 101 -22.52 -0.14 -0.47
C PHE A 101 -21.76 -1.38 -0.97
N LEU A 102 -22.47 -2.42 -1.43
CA LEU A 102 -21.87 -3.61 -2.02
C LEU A 102 -21.32 -3.33 -3.42
N ILE A 103 -22.01 -2.49 -4.20
CA ILE A 103 -21.61 -2.14 -5.57
C ILE A 103 -20.48 -1.10 -5.58
N ASP A 104 -20.51 -0.12 -4.66
CA ASP A 104 -19.50 0.94 -4.56
C ASP A 104 -19.08 1.12 -3.09
N PRO A 105 -18.16 0.28 -2.59
CA PRO A 105 -17.68 0.39 -1.22
C PRO A 105 -17.00 1.75 -1.03
N PRO A 106 -17.26 2.46 0.09
CA PRO A 106 -16.57 3.72 0.38
C PRO A 106 -15.05 3.55 0.33
N ASN A 107 -14.33 4.60 -0.09
CA ASN A 107 -12.87 4.58 -0.26
C ASN A 107 -12.09 4.02 0.95
N GLN A 108 -12.59 4.23 2.18
CA GLN A 108 -11.98 3.68 3.40
C GLN A 108 -11.94 2.14 3.44
N PHE A 109 -12.90 1.44 2.80
CA PHE A 109 -12.89 -0.02 2.70
C PHE A 109 -11.89 -0.53 1.66
N ALA A 110 -11.77 0.18 0.54
CA ALA A 110 -10.75 -0.13 -0.45
C ALA A 110 -9.36 0.00 0.17
N GLN A 111 -9.12 1.09 0.90
CA GLN A 111 -7.88 1.31 1.66
C GLN A 111 -7.61 0.20 2.68
N LEU A 112 -8.60 -0.19 3.49
CA LEU A 112 -8.38 -1.24 4.49
C LEU A 112 -8.09 -2.61 3.86
N ARG A 113 -8.79 -2.96 2.76
CA ARG A 113 -8.50 -4.19 2.02
C ARG A 113 -7.11 -4.17 1.40
N TYR A 114 -6.72 -3.03 0.83
CA TYR A 114 -5.37 -2.81 0.29
C TYR A 114 -4.32 -3.02 1.38
N TYR A 115 -4.43 -2.32 2.53
CA TYR A 115 -3.50 -2.49 3.63
C TYR A 115 -3.43 -3.93 4.15
N LYS A 116 -4.57 -4.61 4.20
CA LYS A 116 -4.61 -6.03 4.60
C LYS A 116 -3.88 -6.92 3.58
N ALA A 117 -4.22 -6.81 2.30
CA ALA A 117 -3.60 -7.60 1.23
C ALA A 117 -2.08 -7.38 1.19
N ARG A 118 -1.64 -6.12 1.32
CA ARG A 118 -0.23 -5.75 1.44
C ARG A 118 0.46 -6.44 2.61
N VAL A 119 -0.12 -6.40 3.82
CA VAL A 119 0.48 -7.04 5.01
C VAL A 119 0.55 -8.56 4.83
N GLU A 120 -0.52 -9.17 4.31
CA GLU A 120 -0.54 -10.61 4.02
C GLU A 120 0.55 -11.00 3.02
N GLU A 121 0.78 -10.16 2.00
CA GLU A 121 1.78 -10.41 0.98
C GLU A 121 3.23 -10.21 1.50
N ILE A 122 3.46 -9.18 2.32
CA ILE A 122 4.74 -9.00 3.05
C ILE A 122 5.03 -10.20 3.95
N GLU A 123 4.03 -10.67 4.71
CA GLU A 123 4.19 -11.82 5.60
C GLU A 123 4.47 -13.10 4.81
N ARG A 124 3.75 -13.32 3.70
CA ARG A 124 3.93 -14.47 2.81
C ARG A 124 5.34 -14.48 2.21
N GLN A 125 5.77 -13.35 1.63
CA GLN A 125 7.09 -13.23 1.00
C GLN A 125 8.24 -13.22 2.01
N ASN A 126 8.00 -12.92 3.29
CA ASN A 126 9.00 -13.13 4.34
C ASN A 126 9.22 -14.62 4.67
N GLN A 127 8.21 -15.46 4.45
CA GLN A 127 8.29 -16.90 4.71
C GLN A 127 8.85 -17.66 3.52
N GLU A 128 8.35 -17.37 2.32
CA GLU A 128 8.71 -18.08 1.09
C GLU A 128 8.79 -17.10 -0.10
N PRO A 129 9.80 -17.25 -0.99
CA PRO A 129 9.86 -16.44 -2.21
C PRO A 129 8.69 -16.71 -3.15
N LEU A 130 8.36 -15.74 -4.01
CA LEU A 130 7.41 -15.90 -5.10
C LEU A 130 7.85 -16.94 -6.15
N LEU A 131 9.16 -17.05 -6.36
CA LEU A 131 9.77 -17.87 -7.41
C LEU A 131 10.56 -19.02 -6.76
N ALA A 132 10.47 -20.21 -7.35
CA ALA A 132 10.98 -21.45 -6.74
C ALA A 132 12.51 -21.48 -6.59
N ASP A 133 13.23 -20.82 -7.50
CA ASP A 133 14.69 -20.88 -7.59
C ASP A 133 15.37 -19.64 -7.03
N MET A 134 14.90 -19.17 -5.86
CA MET A 134 15.39 -17.95 -5.22
C MET A 134 16.10 -18.24 -3.90
N LYS A 135 17.23 -17.57 -3.69
CA LYS A 135 17.94 -17.52 -2.41
C LYS A 135 17.68 -16.17 -1.76
N ARG A 136 17.19 -16.18 -0.51
CA ARG A 136 17.11 -14.98 0.32
C ARG A 136 18.49 -14.51 0.74
N LEU A 137 18.78 -13.22 0.62
CA LEU A 137 19.98 -12.59 1.13
C LEU A 137 19.74 -11.99 2.52
N THR A 138 20.29 -12.63 3.56
CA THR A 138 20.42 -12.09 4.93
C THR A 138 19.09 -11.57 5.56
N ASP A 139 19.20 -10.91 6.71
CA ASP A 139 18.09 -10.25 7.41
C ASP A 139 17.96 -8.78 6.96
N SER A 140 17.72 -8.55 5.66
CA SER A 140 17.40 -7.22 5.14
C SER A 140 16.01 -6.76 5.59
N LYS A 141 15.82 -5.44 5.68
CA LYS A 141 14.59 -4.76 6.09
C LYS A 141 13.36 -5.20 5.29
N ILE A 142 13.55 -5.45 4.00
CA ILE A 142 12.57 -6.10 3.12
C ILE A 142 13.17 -7.43 2.62
N PRO A 143 12.37 -8.47 2.35
CA PRO A 143 12.86 -9.71 1.75
C PRO A 143 13.60 -9.45 0.43
N LEU A 144 14.88 -9.79 0.38
CA LEU A 144 15.72 -9.61 -0.80
C LEU A 144 16.15 -10.98 -1.34
N TYR A 145 15.89 -11.22 -2.62
CA TYR A 145 16.04 -12.51 -3.26
C TYR A 145 16.94 -12.40 -4.49
N ILE A 146 17.84 -13.36 -4.65
CA ILE A 146 18.65 -13.54 -5.87
C ILE A 146 18.34 -14.90 -6.47
N GLU A 147 18.19 -14.93 -7.78
CA GLU A 147 18.03 -16.16 -8.55
C GLU A 147 19.22 -17.12 -8.42
N THR A 148 18.92 -18.41 -8.39
CA THR A 148 19.91 -19.49 -8.24
C THR A 148 20.03 -20.41 -9.45
N ARG A 149 19.16 -20.24 -10.46
CA ARG A 149 19.21 -20.98 -11.72
C ARG A 149 20.34 -20.49 -12.62
N ASN A 150 20.77 -21.37 -13.53
CA ASN A 150 21.64 -21.11 -14.67
C ASN A 150 22.78 -20.12 -14.42
N ASN A 151 23.86 -20.60 -13.79
CA ASN A 151 25.08 -19.82 -13.53
C ASN A 151 24.77 -18.38 -13.10
N PRO A 152 24.07 -18.22 -11.96
CA PRO A 152 23.67 -16.91 -11.47
C PRO A 152 24.92 -16.05 -11.42
N MET A 153 24.85 -14.81 -11.89
CA MET A 153 25.98 -13.92 -11.81
C MET A 153 26.56 -14.00 -10.39
N PRO A 154 27.88 -14.17 -10.22
CA PRO A 154 28.48 -14.15 -8.91
C PRO A 154 28.47 -12.70 -8.45
N MET A 155 27.30 -12.18 -8.03
CA MET A 155 27.29 -11.14 -7.02
C MET A 155 28.03 -11.77 -5.86
N ASP A 156 29.29 -11.41 -5.72
CA ASP A 156 30.11 -11.86 -4.64
C ASP A 156 29.48 -11.41 -3.31
N GLU A 157 29.95 -11.97 -2.21
CA GLU A 157 29.40 -11.65 -0.89
C GLU A 157 29.47 -10.13 -0.60
N VAL A 158 30.44 -9.42 -1.19
CA VAL A 158 30.60 -7.97 -1.07
C VAL A 158 29.46 -7.23 -1.77
N SER A 159 29.13 -7.61 -2.99
CA SER A 159 28.05 -7.01 -3.78
C SER A 159 26.68 -7.31 -3.17
N GLN A 160 26.48 -8.54 -2.69
CA GLN A 160 25.28 -8.91 -1.94
C GLN A 160 25.13 -8.07 -0.67
N GLN A 161 26.21 -7.90 0.10
CA GLN A 161 26.19 -7.09 1.30
C GLN A 161 25.93 -5.62 1.00
N TYR A 162 26.49 -5.08 -0.08
CA TYR A 162 26.22 -3.71 -0.51
C TYR A 162 24.73 -3.47 -0.77
N LEU A 163 24.05 -4.40 -1.47
CA LEU A 163 22.60 -4.29 -1.71
C LEU A 163 21.80 -4.35 -0.41
N VAL A 164 22.18 -5.25 0.51
CA VAL A 164 21.54 -5.36 1.83
C VAL A 164 21.71 -4.06 2.61
N ASP A 165 22.92 -3.48 2.63
CA ASP A 165 23.21 -2.23 3.32
C ASP A 165 22.48 -1.05 2.69
N LEU A 166 22.41 -0.99 1.36
CA LEU A 166 21.64 0.00 0.61
C LEU A 166 20.17 -0.03 1.05
N ILE A 167 19.54 -1.22 1.04
CA ILE A 167 18.13 -1.40 1.39
C ILE A 167 17.87 -1.11 2.87
N ASN A 168 18.73 -1.58 3.77
CA ASN A 168 18.63 -1.30 5.20
C ASN A 168 18.79 0.19 5.51
N GLY A 169 19.57 0.90 4.69
CA GLY A 169 19.77 2.33 4.79
C GLY A 169 18.59 3.18 4.31
N MET A 170 17.63 2.60 3.57
CA MET A 170 16.52 3.36 3.03
C MET A 170 15.50 3.77 4.10
N PRO A 171 14.88 4.96 3.96
CA PRO A 171 13.83 5.40 4.86
C PRO A 171 12.59 4.50 4.76
N ASP A 172 11.85 4.41 5.87
CA ASP A 172 10.68 3.52 5.98
C ASP A 172 9.65 3.76 4.88
N PHE A 173 9.37 5.02 4.52
CA PHE A 173 8.36 5.36 3.52
C PHE A 173 8.64 4.77 2.13
N LEU A 174 9.90 4.49 1.77
CA LEU A 174 10.24 3.84 0.49
C LEU A 174 10.07 2.32 0.55
N THR A 175 10.24 1.73 1.73
CA THR A 175 10.31 0.27 1.90
C THR A 175 9.04 -0.35 2.49
N GLU A 176 8.16 0.44 3.11
CA GLU A 176 7.00 -0.06 3.85
C GLU A 176 5.92 -0.71 2.96
N ASN A 177 5.95 -0.39 1.66
CA ASN A 177 5.01 -0.91 0.66
C ASN A 177 5.57 -2.11 -0.12
N VAL A 178 6.75 -2.61 0.26
CA VAL A 178 7.46 -3.64 -0.49
C VAL A 178 7.37 -4.98 0.25
N ALA A 179 6.77 -5.97 -0.41
CA ALA A 179 6.74 -7.35 0.06
C ALA A 179 8.02 -8.12 -0.28
N GLY A 180 8.67 -7.80 -1.39
CA GLY A 180 9.93 -8.44 -1.77
C GLY A 180 10.61 -7.80 -2.96
N LEU A 181 11.92 -7.97 -3.00
CA LEU A 181 12.80 -7.47 -4.06
C LEU A 181 13.55 -8.63 -4.68
N TYR A 182 13.38 -8.81 -5.98
CA TYR A 182 13.84 -9.98 -6.72
C TYR A 182 14.85 -9.56 -7.78
N PHE A 183 16.09 -10.02 -7.64
CA PHE A 183 17.07 -9.97 -8.71
C PHE A 183 16.98 -11.27 -9.49
N VAL A 184 16.60 -11.16 -10.76
CA VAL A 184 16.27 -12.28 -11.65
C VAL A 184 17.06 -12.18 -12.95
N ASP A 185 17.36 -13.30 -13.59
CA ASP A 185 17.98 -13.31 -14.92
C ASP A 185 17.03 -12.76 -15.99
N GLU A 186 17.55 -12.49 -17.19
CA GLU A 186 16.76 -11.88 -18.26
C GLU A 186 15.56 -12.75 -18.68
N ASP A 187 15.70 -14.08 -18.66
CA ASP A 187 14.64 -15.01 -19.06
C ASP A 187 13.48 -14.97 -18.05
N GLU A 188 13.79 -15.05 -16.76
CA GLU A 188 12.80 -14.97 -15.70
C GLU A 188 12.22 -13.55 -15.59
N PHE A 189 13.04 -12.51 -15.81
CA PHE A 189 12.57 -11.13 -15.94
C PHE A 189 11.57 -11.00 -17.08
N ARG A 190 11.83 -11.60 -18.25
CA ARG A 190 10.95 -11.62 -19.42
C ARG A 190 9.63 -12.30 -19.16
N VAL A 191 9.66 -13.47 -18.54
CA VAL A 191 8.45 -14.21 -18.17
C VAL A 191 7.59 -13.38 -17.21
N ASN A 192 8.21 -12.72 -16.24
CA ASN A 192 7.50 -12.00 -15.19
C ASN A 192 7.21 -10.52 -15.53
N ALA A 193 7.84 -9.89 -16.51
CA ALA A 193 7.42 -8.57 -16.98
C ALA A 193 6.20 -8.64 -17.92
N GLY A 194 5.90 -9.82 -18.47
CA GLY A 194 4.87 -10.05 -19.49
C GLY A 194 5.32 -9.66 -20.90
N GLU A 195 4.46 -9.84 -21.92
CA GLU A 195 4.72 -9.50 -23.33
C GLU A 195 4.80 -7.97 -23.60
N LYS A 196 5.42 -7.19 -22.71
CA LYS A 196 5.72 -5.79 -22.99
C LYS A 196 6.74 -5.75 -24.14
N LYS A 197 6.36 -5.12 -25.24
CA LYS A 197 7.12 -5.09 -26.51
C LYS A 197 8.49 -4.42 -26.41
N ASP A 198 8.76 -3.68 -25.33
CA ASP A 198 9.99 -2.90 -25.12
C ASP A 198 10.76 -3.38 -23.88
N ILE A 199 10.69 -4.66 -23.51
CA ILE A 199 11.37 -5.15 -22.30
C ILE A 199 12.89 -4.89 -22.31
N ASP A 200 13.48 -4.82 -23.50
CA ASP A 200 14.90 -4.50 -23.70
C ASP A 200 15.26 -3.05 -23.29
N SER A 201 14.27 -2.23 -22.88
CA SER A 201 14.46 -0.84 -22.48
C SER A 201 14.26 -0.56 -20.98
N PHE A 202 13.94 -1.59 -20.16
CA PHE A 202 13.70 -1.43 -18.72
C PHE A 202 14.61 -2.36 -17.91
N ALA A 203 15.33 -1.80 -16.94
CA ALA A 203 16.20 -2.54 -16.02
C ALA A 203 15.45 -3.09 -14.78
N GLY A 204 14.21 -2.68 -14.58
CA GLY A 204 13.36 -3.10 -13.47
C GLY A 204 11.87 -2.97 -13.79
N TYR A 205 11.03 -3.59 -12.97
CA TYR A 205 9.59 -3.32 -12.92
C TYR A 205 8.97 -3.71 -11.58
N VAL A 206 7.79 -3.15 -11.30
CA VAL A 206 6.94 -3.51 -10.16
C VAL A 206 5.72 -4.35 -10.59
N ARG A 207 5.37 -5.36 -9.79
CA ARG A 207 4.05 -6.00 -9.79
C ARG A 207 3.24 -5.52 -8.59
N LEU A 208 2.33 -4.58 -8.87
CA LEU A 208 1.53 -3.91 -7.85
C LEU A 208 0.77 -4.91 -6.97
N GLU A 209 0.07 -5.87 -7.59
CA GLU A 209 -0.72 -6.90 -6.88
C GLU A 209 0.11 -7.75 -5.90
N GLN A 210 1.40 -7.90 -6.18
CA GLN A 210 2.34 -8.68 -5.37
C GLN A 210 3.17 -7.79 -4.44
N HIS A 211 3.02 -6.46 -4.52
CA HIS A 211 3.85 -5.50 -3.80
C HIS A 211 5.35 -5.80 -3.97
N ALA A 212 5.72 -6.37 -5.11
CA ALA A 212 7.04 -6.92 -5.37
C ALA A 212 7.67 -6.20 -6.54
N MET A 213 8.98 -6.06 -6.48
CA MET A 213 9.75 -5.49 -7.57
C MET A 213 10.81 -6.46 -8.06
N TYR A 214 11.11 -6.35 -9.34
CA TYR A 214 12.01 -7.22 -10.07
C TYR A 214 13.06 -6.35 -10.74
N VAL A 215 14.31 -6.75 -10.61
CA VAL A 215 15.46 -6.11 -11.23
C VAL A 215 16.08 -7.12 -12.18
N ASN A 216 16.26 -6.70 -13.44
CA ASN A 216 16.90 -7.52 -14.45
C ASN A 216 18.41 -7.59 -14.16
N MET A 217 18.87 -8.80 -13.86
CA MET A 217 20.29 -9.13 -13.86
C MET A 217 20.68 -9.49 -15.29
N HIS A 218 21.16 -8.49 -16.04
CA HIS A 218 21.71 -8.71 -17.38
C HIS A 218 22.85 -9.75 -17.36
N ASP A 219 23.02 -10.45 -18.49
CA ASP A 219 24.02 -11.49 -18.65
C ASP A 219 25.45 -10.92 -18.47
N PRO A 220 26.25 -11.48 -17.55
CA PRO A 220 27.63 -11.07 -17.38
C PRO A 220 28.56 -11.20 -18.58
N GLU A 221 28.24 -12.06 -19.55
CA GLU A 221 28.99 -12.15 -20.81
C GLU A 221 28.76 -10.95 -21.74
N GLU A 222 27.78 -10.09 -21.42
CA GLU A 222 27.48 -8.86 -22.16
C GLU A 222 27.91 -7.58 -21.42
N PHE A 223 28.36 -7.66 -20.16
CA PHE A 223 28.75 -6.47 -19.38
C PHE A 223 29.92 -5.69 -19.94
N ASP A 224 30.88 -6.35 -20.60
CA ASP A 224 32.04 -5.70 -21.20
C ASP A 224 31.69 -4.76 -22.37
N LYS A 225 30.41 -4.69 -22.77
CA LYS A 225 29.95 -3.92 -23.93
C LYS A 225 29.27 -2.59 -23.58
N TYR A 226 28.95 -2.33 -22.31
CA TYR A 226 28.14 -1.17 -21.92
C TYR A 226 28.69 -0.46 -20.67
N LEU A 227 28.55 0.86 -20.62
CA LEU A 227 28.82 1.72 -19.46
C LEU A 227 27.47 2.28 -19.00
N TYR A 228 27.18 2.20 -17.70
CA TYR A 228 26.01 2.85 -17.13
C TYR A 228 26.39 4.27 -16.71
N VAL A 229 25.64 5.27 -17.18
CA VAL A 229 25.85 6.67 -16.81
C VAL A 229 24.73 7.08 -15.87
N THR A 230 25.08 7.20 -14.59
CA THR A 230 24.21 7.73 -13.55
C THR A 230 23.78 9.16 -13.84
N HIS A 231 22.71 9.62 -13.19
CA HIS A 231 22.17 10.97 -13.40
C HIS A 231 23.12 12.11 -12.99
N ASP A 232 24.06 11.86 -12.06
CA ASP A 232 25.11 12.82 -11.70
C ASP A 232 26.34 12.77 -12.64
N GLY A 233 26.30 11.91 -13.66
CA GLY A 233 27.32 11.79 -14.70
C GLY A 233 28.46 10.83 -14.37
N ARG A 234 28.40 10.09 -13.25
CA ARG A 234 29.36 9.01 -12.99
C ARG A 234 29.12 7.86 -13.95
N GLN A 235 30.22 7.32 -14.47
CA GLN A 235 30.22 6.12 -15.29
C GLN A 235 30.52 4.93 -14.40
N LEU A 236 29.63 3.96 -14.40
CA LEU A 236 29.76 2.71 -13.68
C LEU A 236 29.87 1.58 -14.70
N ASP A 237 30.72 0.61 -14.38
CA ASP A 237 30.66 -0.68 -15.07
C ASP A 237 29.33 -1.34 -14.71
N TRP A 238 28.70 -2.04 -15.64
CA TRP A 238 27.41 -2.67 -15.35
C TRP A 238 27.49 -3.80 -14.33
N SER A 239 28.69 -4.33 -14.09
CA SER A 239 28.97 -5.28 -13.00
C SER A 239 29.08 -4.61 -11.63
N ASP A 240 29.11 -3.27 -11.55
CA ASP A 240 29.10 -2.54 -10.28
C ASP A 240 27.70 -2.61 -9.66
N PRO A 241 27.55 -3.17 -8.45
CA PRO A 241 26.24 -3.23 -7.79
C PRO A 241 25.64 -1.85 -7.51
N GLU A 242 26.44 -0.77 -7.51
CA GLU A 242 25.92 0.59 -7.47
C GLU A 242 25.08 0.95 -8.71
N GLY A 243 25.31 0.30 -9.85
CA GLY A 243 24.52 0.49 -11.07
C GLY A 243 23.02 0.17 -10.89
N TYR A 244 22.67 -0.73 -9.95
CA TYR A 244 21.29 -1.04 -9.65
C TYR A 244 20.61 -0.01 -8.74
N LYS A 245 21.36 0.89 -8.11
CA LYS A 245 20.82 1.81 -7.09
C LYS A 245 19.70 2.69 -7.63
N GLU A 246 19.90 3.27 -8.82
CA GLU A 246 18.89 4.15 -9.43
C GLU A 246 17.64 3.36 -9.82
N THR A 247 17.80 2.19 -10.45
CA THR A 247 16.70 1.28 -10.79
C THR A 247 15.90 0.89 -9.54
N ILE A 248 16.59 0.50 -8.46
CA ILE A 248 15.92 0.12 -7.23
C ILE A 248 15.07 1.27 -6.69
N VAL A 249 15.66 2.45 -6.56
CA VAL A 249 14.94 3.62 -6.04
C VAL A 249 13.77 3.98 -6.95
N HIS A 250 13.95 3.94 -8.28
CA HIS A 250 12.90 4.21 -9.27
C HIS A 250 11.69 3.31 -9.07
N GLU A 251 11.91 1.99 -9.04
CA GLU A 251 10.83 1.02 -8.86
C GLU A 251 10.16 1.14 -7.48
N LEU A 252 10.90 1.49 -6.43
CA LEU A 252 10.30 1.77 -5.12
C LEU A 252 9.34 2.96 -5.15
N PHE A 253 9.64 4.00 -5.94
CA PHE A 253 8.71 5.11 -6.10
C PHE A 253 7.44 4.72 -6.88
N HIS A 254 7.50 3.75 -7.80
CA HIS A 254 6.28 3.19 -8.42
C HIS A 254 5.37 2.51 -7.38
N LEU A 255 5.93 1.81 -6.39
CA LEU A 255 5.14 1.25 -5.28
C LEU A 255 4.57 2.34 -4.35
N LEU A 256 5.29 3.45 -4.17
CA LEU A 256 4.82 4.59 -3.39
C LEU A 256 3.72 5.40 -4.10
N ASP A 257 3.71 5.41 -5.43
CA ASP A 257 2.74 6.13 -6.25
C ASP A 257 1.29 5.65 -5.97
N ILE A 258 1.12 4.38 -5.58
CA ILE A 258 -0.19 3.76 -5.34
C ILE A 258 -0.83 4.29 -4.05
N GLN A 259 -2.07 4.80 -4.14
CA GLN A 259 -2.84 5.14 -2.92
C GLN A 259 -3.94 4.12 -2.56
N TYR A 260 -4.40 3.30 -3.51
CA TYR A 260 -5.29 2.16 -3.24
C TYR A 260 -5.26 1.12 -4.36
N GLU A 261 -5.35 -0.17 -4.02
CA GLU A 261 -5.70 -1.22 -4.99
C GLU A 261 -7.22 -1.36 -5.14
N GLY A 262 -7.67 -1.48 -6.39
CA GLY A 262 -9.06 -1.72 -6.77
C GLY A 262 -9.74 -0.59 -7.53
N LYS A 263 -9.08 0.56 -7.69
CA LYS A 263 -9.52 1.66 -8.58
C LYS A 263 -8.33 2.40 -9.25
N ASP A 264 -7.10 1.91 -9.13
CA ASP A 264 -5.90 2.49 -9.77
C ASP A 264 -5.73 4.00 -9.59
N VAL A 265 -5.84 4.57 -8.36
CA VAL A 265 -5.28 5.93 -8.17
C VAL A 265 -3.80 5.84 -7.89
N PHE A 266 -3.15 6.75 -8.55
CA PHE A 266 -1.76 7.06 -8.37
C PHE A 266 -1.65 8.53 -7.94
N ILE A 267 -0.66 8.85 -7.11
CA ILE A 267 -0.25 10.23 -6.85
C ILE A 267 0.00 10.94 -8.18
N ALA A 268 0.63 10.24 -9.13
CA ALA A 268 0.94 10.71 -10.46
C ALA A 268 -0.30 11.11 -11.29
N GLN A 269 -1.49 10.62 -10.91
CA GLN A 269 -2.75 10.98 -11.55
C GLN A 269 -3.46 12.16 -10.89
N SER A 270 -2.96 12.68 -9.76
CA SER A 270 -3.52 13.86 -9.12
C SER A 270 -3.38 15.10 -10.00
N ASP A 271 -4.37 16.02 -9.93
CA ASP A 271 -4.33 17.28 -10.69
C ASP A 271 -3.06 18.09 -10.39
N GLU A 272 -2.61 18.07 -9.14
CA GLU A 272 -1.37 18.74 -8.73
C GLU A 272 -0.15 18.16 -9.45
N TRP A 273 0.02 16.84 -9.43
CA TRP A 273 1.15 16.19 -10.09
C TRP A 273 1.09 16.33 -11.62
N GLN A 274 -0.09 16.19 -12.21
CA GLN A 274 -0.29 16.38 -13.64
C GLN A 274 0.13 17.80 -14.09
N ASN A 275 -0.15 18.82 -13.28
CA ASN A 275 0.32 20.18 -13.55
C ASN A 275 1.84 20.32 -13.48
N LEU A 276 2.51 19.60 -12.58
CA LEU A 276 3.97 19.55 -12.52
C LEU A 276 4.55 18.81 -13.72
N PHE A 277 4.01 17.64 -14.08
CA PHE A 277 4.43 16.89 -15.26
C PHE A 277 4.30 17.71 -16.55
N ASN A 278 3.17 18.40 -16.75
CA ASN A 278 2.97 19.24 -17.94
C ASN A 278 3.99 20.38 -18.07
N GLN A 279 4.57 20.85 -16.95
CA GLN A 279 5.54 21.94 -16.94
C GLN A 279 6.99 21.46 -16.94
N TYR A 280 7.27 20.35 -16.26
CA TYR A 280 8.63 19.89 -15.94
C TYR A 280 8.93 18.46 -16.42
N GLY A 281 8.00 17.79 -17.09
CA GLY A 281 8.12 16.38 -17.50
C GLY A 281 9.37 16.07 -18.32
N THR A 282 9.89 17.04 -19.08
CA THR A 282 11.10 16.91 -19.90
C THR A 282 12.38 17.41 -19.22
N ALA A 283 12.32 17.89 -17.98
CA ALA A 283 13.44 18.54 -17.30
C ALA A 283 14.49 17.56 -16.74
N LEU A 284 14.09 16.32 -16.45
CA LEU A 284 14.94 15.33 -15.78
C LEU A 284 15.68 14.44 -16.78
N SER A 285 14.94 13.57 -17.48
CA SER A 285 15.45 12.64 -18.47
C SER A 285 14.42 12.38 -19.58
N GLN A 286 14.84 11.74 -20.67
CA GLN A 286 13.91 11.29 -21.72
C GLN A 286 12.97 10.20 -21.21
N TYR A 287 13.45 9.34 -20.32
CA TYR A 287 12.68 8.24 -19.76
C TYR A 287 11.57 8.76 -18.81
N GLY A 288 11.91 9.68 -17.90
CA GLY A 288 10.92 10.34 -17.04
C GLY A 288 9.88 11.15 -17.82
N ALA A 289 10.16 11.58 -19.06
CA ALA A 289 9.22 12.32 -19.88
C ALA A 289 8.11 11.45 -20.53
N THR A 290 8.20 10.13 -20.42
CA THR A 290 7.31 9.19 -21.11
C THR A 290 5.88 9.21 -20.57
N SER A 291 5.70 9.40 -19.25
CA SER A 291 4.39 9.46 -18.61
C SER A 291 4.45 10.16 -17.25
N PRO A 292 3.32 10.63 -16.70
CA PRO A 292 3.28 11.19 -15.34
C PRO A 292 3.79 10.25 -14.26
N THR A 293 3.56 8.94 -14.42
CA THR A 293 3.99 7.88 -13.49
C THR A 293 5.50 7.65 -13.58
N GLU A 294 6.08 7.53 -14.78
CA GLU A 294 7.54 7.46 -14.92
C GLU A 294 8.22 8.77 -14.47
N PHE A 295 7.59 9.92 -14.69
CA PHE A 295 8.09 11.19 -14.18
C PHE A 295 8.12 11.23 -12.64
N PHE A 296 7.10 10.65 -11.99
CA PHE A 296 7.05 10.54 -10.52
C PHE A 296 8.19 9.67 -9.99
N ALA A 297 8.36 8.49 -10.57
CA ALA A 297 9.44 7.59 -10.18
C ALA A 297 10.83 8.19 -10.44
N GLU A 298 11.02 8.79 -11.61
CA GLU A 298 12.29 9.44 -11.97
C GLU A 298 12.60 10.63 -11.05
N ALA A 299 11.62 11.50 -10.82
CA ALA A 299 11.79 12.64 -9.93
C ALA A 299 12.03 12.19 -8.48
N GLY A 300 11.44 11.08 -8.07
CA GLY A 300 11.71 10.42 -6.79
C GLY A 300 13.16 9.94 -6.67
N THR A 301 13.68 9.29 -7.70
CA THR A 301 15.11 8.89 -7.79
C THR A 301 16.03 10.09 -7.63
N TYR A 302 15.76 11.18 -8.35
CA TYR A 302 16.49 12.43 -8.20
C TYR A 302 16.33 13.02 -6.80
N TYR A 303 15.13 13.02 -6.21
CA TYR A 303 14.89 13.57 -4.89
C TYR A 303 15.70 12.84 -3.81
N TYR A 304 15.75 11.50 -3.89
CA TYR A 304 16.45 10.68 -2.91
C TYR A 304 17.96 10.68 -3.11
N LEU A 305 18.44 10.48 -4.34
CA LEU A 305 19.87 10.29 -4.62
C LEU A 305 20.59 11.60 -4.98
N TYR A 306 19.90 12.53 -5.64
CA TYR A 306 20.48 13.74 -6.23
C TYR A 306 19.66 15.01 -5.93
N PRO A 307 19.31 15.29 -4.66
CA PRO A 307 18.35 16.35 -4.31
C PRO A 307 18.76 17.74 -4.82
N GLU A 308 20.07 18.05 -4.82
CA GLU A 308 20.59 19.30 -5.36
C GLU A 308 20.38 19.40 -6.89
N LEU A 309 20.54 18.29 -7.61
CA LEU A 309 20.33 18.24 -9.05
C LEU A 309 18.85 18.38 -9.40
N LEU A 310 17.96 17.77 -8.61
CA LEU A 310 16.51 17.96 -8.76
C LEU A 310 16.13 19.43 -8.57
N ARG A 311 16.60 20.06 -7.49
CA ARG A 311 16.37 21.48 -7.18
C ARG A 311 16.87 22.39 -8.29
N GLN A 312 18.02 22.10 -8.89
CA GLN A 312 18.53 22.86 -10.03
C GLN A 312 17.70 22.70 -11.30
N LYS A 313 17.23 21.48 -11.61
CA LYS A 313 16.49 21.18 -12.84
C LYS A 313 15.00 21.54 -12.76
N ALA A 314 14.37 21.31 -11.60
CA ALA A 314 12.93 21.41 -11.42
C ALA A 314 12.57 21.70 -9.94
N GLU A 315 12.91 22.90 -9.46
CA GLU A 315 12.66 23.32 -8.07
C GLU A 315 11.20 23.10 -7.59
N PRO A 316 10.14 23.37 -8.38
CA PRO A 316 8.78 23.09 -7.91
C PRO A 316 8.49 21.61 -7.67
N VAL A 317 9.13 20.72 -8.43
CA VAL A 317 9.02 19.27 -8.24
C VAL A 317 9.76 18.85 -6.98
N TYR A 318 10.96 19.39 -6.74
CA TYR A 318 11.68 19.20 -5.47
C TYR A 318 10.84 19.62 -4.26
N GLN A 319 10.23 20.81 -4.32
CA GLN A 319 9.38 21.33 -3.24
C GLN A 319 8.13 20.48 -3.03
N TRP A 320 7.56 19.90 -4.09
CA TRP A 320 6.44 18.97 -3.95
C TRP A 320 6.83 17.77 -3.07
N PHE A 321 7.99 17.15 -3.29
CA PHE A 321 8.46 16.03 -2.46
C PHE A 321 8.71 16.44 -1.01
N VAL A 322 9.34 17.60 -0.77
CA VAL A 322 9.59 18.12 0.58
C VAL A 322 8.29 18.30 1.37
N ASN A 323 7.21 18.74 0.69
CA ASN A 323 5.93 19.01 1.33
C ASN A 323 5.05 17.77 1.52
N ASN A 324 5.19 16.77 0.64
CA ASN A 324 4.26 15.63 0.57
C ASN A 324 4.85 14.32 1.09
N LEU A 325 6.18 14.15 1.14
CA LEU A 325 6.81 12.93 1.67
C LEU A 325 7.55 13.19 3.00
N PRO A 326 7.28 12.39 4.05
CA PRO A 326 8.01 12.49 5.30
C PRO A 326 9.43 11.91 5.13
N GLY A 327 10.49 12.68 5.41
CA GLY A 327 11.79 12.07 5.76
C GLY A 327 13.08 12.59 5.12
N LEU A 328 13.08 13.61 4.28
CA LEU A 328 14.31 14.28 3.83
C LEU A 328 14.26 15.77 4.18
N GLN A 329 14.31 16.08 5.47
CA GLN A 329 14.53 17.47 5.87
C GLN A 329 15.96 17.90 5.49
N PRO A 330 16.14 19.10 4.91
CA PRO A 330 17.40 19.53 4.28
C PRO A 330 18.58 19.72 5.24
N GLU A 331 18.39 19.56 6.56
CA GLU A 331 19.47 19.70 7.55
C GLU A 331 20.19 18.38 7.88
N GLY A 332 19.73 17.23 7.36
CA GLY A 332 20.32 15.90 7.62
C GLY A 332 21.00 15.22 6.42
N GLY A 333 20.82 15.74 5.20
CA GLY A 333 21.25 15.09 3.95
C GLY A 333 22.76 14.96 3.74
N LEU A 334 23.58 15.63 4.56
CA LEU A 334 25.03 15.49 4.54
C LEU A 334 25.56 14.31 5.37
N ALA A 335 24.74 13.74 6.27
CA ALA A 335 25.19 12.64 7.13
C ALA A 335 25.18 11.29 6.39
N PHE A 336 24.22 11.07 5.47
CA PHE A 336 24.07 9.77 4.81
C PHE A 336 25.10 9.51 3.71
N LEU A 337 25.52 10.56 2.99
CA LEU A 337 26.62 10.46 2.02
C LEU A 337 27.99 10.20 2.68
N SER A 338 28.14 10.49 3.98
CA SER A 338 29.39 10.23 4.71
C SER A 338 29.59 8.76 5.11
N VAL A 339 28.53 7.94 5.10
CA VAL A 339 28.60 6.51 5.41
C VAL A 339 28.97 5.68 4.17
N LEU A 340 28.74 6.22 2.97
CA LEU A 340 29.06 5.58 1.68
C LEU A 340 30.25 6.22 0.95
N ASP A 341 30.89 7.26 1.51
CA ASP A 341 32.16 7.79 0.98
C ASP A 341 33.31 6.83 1.31
N LEU A 342 33.39 5.72 0.56
CA LEU A 342 34.53 4.80 0.50
C LEU A 342 35.75 5.44 -0.19
N ARG A 343 36.05 6.70 0.14
CA ARG A 343 37.28 7.41 -0.27
C ARG A 343 38.49 7.08 0.59
N ASP A 344 38.41 6.10 1.48
CA ASP A 344 39.61 5.53 2.11
C ASP A 344 40.04 4.21 1.45
N ARG A 345 40.34 4.28 0.14
CA ARG A 345 41.09 3.26 -0.60
C ARG A 345 42.57 3.16 -0.15
N SER A 346 42.92 3.61 1.05
CA SER A 346 44.24 3.34 1.65
C SER A 346 44.23 2.11 2.59
N ALA A 347 43.04 1.69 3.06
CA ALA A 347 42.92 0.54 3.97
C ALA A 347 42.99 -0.83 3.25
N CYS A 348 42.79 -0.88 1.93
CA CYS A 348 42.79 -2.13 1.15
C CYS A 348 44.15 -2.49 0.49
N GLN A 349 45.23 -1.77 0.80
CA GLN A 349 46.59 -2.12 0.32
C GLN A 349 47.40 -2.94 1.34
N THR A 350 46.92 -3.10 2.58
CA THR A 350 47.71 -3.75 3.66
C THR A 350 47.52 -5.27 3.73
N THR A 351 46.49 -5.82 3.08
CA THR A 351 46.20 -7.27 3.12
C THR A 351 46.83 -8.05 1.96
N VAL A 352 47.22 -7.38 0.86
CA VAL A 352 47.86 -8.05 -0.30
C VAL A 352 49.38 -8.25 -0.09
N ASN A 353 50.03 -7.50 0.81
CA ASN A 353 51.45 -7.66 1.13
C ASN A 353 51.76 -8.62 2.29
N ARG A 354 50.79 -9.40 2.76
CA ARG A 354 51.00 -10.46 3.79
C ARG A 354 50.83 -11.89 3.31
N ILE A 355 50.66 -12.09 2.00
CA ILE A 355 50.67 -13.42 1.36
C ILE A 355 51.89 -13.60 0.43
N ALA A 356 52.79 -12.61 0.38
CA ALA A 356 54.07 -12.69 -0.34
C ALA A 356 55.28 -12.34 0.54
N ALA A 357 55.31 -12.85 1.77
CA ALA A 357 56.49 -12.89 2.63
C ALA A 357 56.56 -14.23 3.38
#